data_AF-A0A545SFV3-F1
#
_entry.id   AF-A0A545SFV3-F1
#
_cell.length_a   1.000
_cell.length_b   1.000
_cell.length_c   1.000
_cell.angle_alpha   90.00
_cell.angle_beta   90.00
_cell.angle_gamma   90.00
#
_symmetry.space_group_name_H-M   'P 1'
#
loop_
_entity.id
_entity.type
_entity.pdbx_description
1 polymer ?
#
loop_
_entity_poly.entity_id
_entity_poly.type
_entity_poly.pdbx_seq_one_letter_code
_entity_poly.pdbx_strand_id
1 'polypeptide(L)' 'MDIKFIEERFEEIFKELEKEVLAIMQNQSLDKKHTNLGIKPLTSTKKILLNALESIKMVDELSKE' A
#
# COMPACT_ATOMS: atom_id res chain seq x y z
N MET A 1 -5.59 -10.83 18.25
CA MET A 1 -5.95 -9.55 17.59
C MET A 1 -6.99 -9.84 16.51
N ASP A 2 -7.88 -8.91 16.11
CA ASP A 2 -8.74 -9.14 14.93
C ASP A 2 -7.95 -8.85 13.64
N ILE A 3 -7.13 -9.82 13.25
CA ILE A 3 -6.26 -9.72 12.07
C ILE A 3 -7.08 -9.56 10.79
N LYS A 4 -8.24 -10.22 10.69
CA LYS A 4 -9.08 -10.14 9.49
C LYS A 4 -9.60 -8.72 9.27
N PHE A 5 -10.09 -8.08 10.34
CA PHE A 5 -10.51 -6.68 10.26
C PHE A 5 -9.35 -5.76 9.84
N ILE A 6 -8.14 -5.98 10.37
CA ILE A 6 -6.95 -5.20 10.00
C ILE A 6 -6.61 -5.42 8.52
N GLU A 7 -6.61 -6.65 8.03
CA GLU A 7 -6.37 -6.97 6.62
C GLU A 7 -7.35 -6.24 5.70
N GLU A 8 -8.65 -6.27 6.03
CA GLU A 8 -9.69 -5.57 5.26
C GLU A 8 -9.43 -4.05 5.19
N ARG A 9 -9.01 -3.43 6.30
CA ARG A 9 -8.64 -1.99 6.30
C ARG A 9 -7.42 -1.73 5.42
N PHE A 10 -6.40 -2.60 5.45
CA PHE A 10 -5.22 -2.46 4.59
C PHE A 10 -5.57 -2.64 3.11
N GLU A 11 -6.49 -3.54 2.77
CA GLU A 11 -6.98 -3.70 1.39
C GLU A 11 -7.71 -2.46 0.89
N GLU A 12 -8.53 -1.82 1.72
CA GLU A 12 -9.18 -0.54 1.39
C GLU A 12 -8.11 0.54 1.08
N ILE A 13 -7.07 0.64 1.90
CA ILE A 13 -5.96 1.59 1.69
C ILE A 13 -5.19 1.27 0.39
N PHE A 14 -4.93 0.00 0.10
CA PHE A 14 -4.25 -0.39 -1.14
C PHE A 14 -5.06 -0.06 -2.38
N LYS A 15 -6.38 -0.21 -2.34
CA LYS A 15 -7.27 0.19 -3.45
C LYS A 15 -7.22 1.69 -3.71
N GLU A 16 -7.18 2.52 -2.66
CA GLU A 16 -7.03 3.96 -2.83
C GLU A 16 -5.66 4.34 -3.40
N LEU A 17 -4.58 3.73 -2.92
CA LEU A 17 -3.24 3.93 -3.50
C LEU A 17 -3.18 3.55 -4.98
N GLU A 18 -3.87 2.47 -5.38
CA GLU A 18 -3.94 2.04 -6.78
C GLU A 18 -4.73 3.03 -7.65
N LYS A 19 -5.81 3.62 -7.14
CA LYS A 19 -6.52 4.70 -7.84
C LYS A 19 -5.63 5.92 -8.05
N GLU A 20 -4.84 6.31 -7.04
CA GLU A 20 -3.91 7.43 -7.16
C GLU A 20 -2.81 7.15 -8.20
N VAL A 21 -2.24 5.94 -8.21
CA VAL A 21 -1.27 5.53 -9.25
C VAL A 21 -1.90 5.60 -10.63
N LEU A 22 -3.11 5.07 -10.80
CA LEU A 22 -3.82 5.11 -12.08
C LEU A 22 -4.08 6.53 -12.54
N ALA A 23 -4.48 7.44 -11.65
CA ALA A 23 -4.69 8.85 -11.97
C ALA A 23 -3.39 9.52 -12.48
N ILE A 24 -2.25 9.21 -11.87
CA ILE A 24 -0.94 9.73 -12.29
C ILE A 24 -0.53 9.14 -13.66
N MET A 25 -0.75 7.85 -13.87
CA MET A 25 -0.42 7.17 -15.14
C MET A 25 -1.29 7.63 -16.30
N GLN A 26 -2.55 7.98 -16.05
CA GLN A 26 -3.50 8.45 -17.06
C GLN A 26 -3.33 9.94 -17.38
N ASN A 27 -2.53 10.67 -16.61
CA ASN A 27 -2.29 12.08 -16.85
C ASN A 27 -1.41 12.29 -18.10
N GLN A 28 -2.05 12.63 -19.22
CA GLN A 28 -1.40 12.85 -20.51
C GLN A 28 -0.47 14.07 -20.55
N SER A 29 -0.52 14.95 -19.56
CA SER A 29 0.38 16.11 -19.45
C SER A 29 1.73 15.79 -18.79
N LEU A 30 1.87 14.60 -18.19
CA LEU A 30 3.12 14.18 -17.55
C LEU A 30 3.99 13.40 -18.53
N ASP A 31 5.27 13.73 -18.57
CA ASP A 31 6.27 12.87 -19.22
C ASP A 31 6.62 11.67 -18.32
N LYS A 32 7.35 10.70 -18.90
CA LYS A 32 7.77 9.49 -18.17
C LYS A 32 8.52 9.80 -16.87
N LYS A 33 9.34 10.85 -16.84
CA LYS A 33 10.15 11.20 -15.67
C LYS A 33 9.25 11.71 -14.55
N HIS A 34 8.30 12.59 -14.85
CA HIS A 34 7.38 13.15 -13.89
C HIS A 34 6.34 12.12 -13.42
N THR A 35 5.85 11.24 -14.30
CA THR A 35 5.03 10.09 -13.90
C THR A 35 5.78 9.19 -12.90
N ASN A 36 7.04 8.84 -13.19
CA ASN A 36 7.84 8.01 -12.28
C ASN A 36 8.10 8.69 -10.93
N LEU A 37 8.37 10.00 -10.92
CA LEU A 37 8.54 10.77 -9.69
C LEU A 37 7.25 10.80 -8.85
N GLY A 38 6.09 10.91 -9.49
CA GLY A 38 4.79 10.89 -8.81
C GLY A 38 4.43 9.51 -8.24
N ILE A 39 4.78 8.43 -8.92
CA ILE A 39 4.49 7.05 -8.46
C ILE A 39 5.44 6.61 -7.33
N LYS A 40 6.70 7.09 -7.31
CA LYS A 40 7.73 6.62 -6.38
C LYS A 40 7.31 6.69 -4.89
N PRO A 41 6.71 7.78 -4.37
CA PRO A 41 6.17 7.82 -3.02
C PRO A 41 5.10 6.75 -2.78
N LEU A 42 4.16 6.57 -3.69
CA LEU A 42 3.05 5.60 -3.57
C LEU A 42 3.58 4.16 -3.47
N THR A 43 4.58 3.81 -4.28
CA THR A 43 5.25 2.50 -4.22
C THR A 43 5.93 2.29 -2.86
N SER A 44 6.61 3.32 -2.34
CA SER A 44 7.25 3.25 -1.03
C SER A 44 6.23 3.11 0.09
N THR A 45 5.12 3.85 0.04
CA THR A 45 4.01 3.78 1.00
C THR A 45 3.39 2.38 1.02
N LYS A 46 3.06 1.80 -0.15
CA LYS A 46 2.53 0.43 -0.24
C LYS A 46 3.47 -0.58 0.41
N LYS A 47 4.78 -0.45 0.19
CA LYS A 47 5.79 -1.33 0.80
C LYS A 47 5.87 -1.20 2.32
N ILE A 48 5.84 0.02 2.85
CA ILE A 48 5.83 0.26 4.31
C ILE A 48 4.61 -0.40 4.96
N LEU A 49 3.44 -0.22 4.35
CA LEU A 49 2.19 -0.80 4.83
C LEU A 49 2.22 -2.33 4.78
N LEU A 50 2.71 -2.94 3.69
CA LEU A 50 2.87 -4.40 3.61
C LEU A 50 3.77 -4.94 4.72
N ASN A 51 4.93 -4.32 4.94
CA ASN A 51 5.85 -4.71 6.01
C ASN A 51 5.21 -4.58 7.40
N ALA A 52 4.40 -3.54 7.62
CA ALA A 52 3.68 -3.34 8.87
C ALA A 52 2.63 -4.43 9.09
N LEU A 53 1.84 -4.78 8.07
CA LEU A 53 0.85 -5.85 8.12
C LEU A 53 1.52 -7.21 8.41
N GLU A 54 2.65 -7.49 7.76
CA GLU A 54 3.44 -8.71 7.99
C GLU A 54 3.97 -8.76 9.43
N SER A 55 4.49 -7.65 9.95
CA SER A 55 4.95 -7.55 11.35
C SER A 55 3.82 -7.79 12.34
N ILE A 56 2.63 -7.26 12.07
CA ILE A 56 1.43 -7.48 12.90
C ILE A 56 1.03 -8.96 12.90
N LYS A 57 1.02 -9.61 11.73
CA LYS A 57 0.71 -11.03 11.60
C LYS A 57 1.69 -11.90 12.38
N MET A 58 2.98 -11.62 12.24
CA MET A 58 4.03 -12.34 12.97
C MET A 58 3.84 -12.26 14.49
N VAL A 59 3.49 -11.08 15.02
CA VAL A 59 3.22 -10.90 16.46
C VAL A 59 1.99 -11.69 16.91
N ASP A 60 0.91 -11.70 16.11
CA ASP A 60 -0.30 -12.46 16.43
C ASP A 60 -0.06 -13.98 16.38
N GLU A 61 0.75 -14.47 15.44
CA GLU A 61 1.20 -15.87 15.38
C GLU A 61 2.01 -16.25 16.62
N LEU A 62 3.04 -15.46 16.99
CA LEU A 62 3.84 -15.68 18.20
C LEU A 62 3.02 -15.64 19.48
N SER A 63 1.92 -14.87 19.52
CA SER A 63 1.04 -14.79 20.70
C SER A 63 0.14 -16.02 20.89
N LYS A 64 0.04 -16.88 19.86
CA LYS A 64 -0.76 -18.10 19.84
C LYS A 64 0.09 -19.37 20.06
N GLU A 65 1.42 -19.23 20.02
CA GLU A 65 2.40 -20.25 20.45
C GLU A 65 2.63 -20.17 21.97
#